data_AF-A0AAE0FRW2-F1
#
_entry.id   AF-A0AAE0FRW2-F1
#
_cell.length_a   1.000
_cell.length_b   1.000
_cell.length_c   1.000
_cell.angle_alpha   90.00
_cell.angle_beta   90.00
_cell.angle_gamma   90.00
#
_symmetry.space_group_name_H-M   'P 1'
#
loop_
_entity.id
_entity.type
_entity.pdbx_description
1 polymer ?
#
loop_
_entity_poly.entity_id
_entity_poly.type
_entity_poly.pdbx_seq_one_letter_code
_entity_poly.pdbx_strand_id
1 'polypeptide(L)'
;MAGSQHAEISNSVSYEDSPEITMPGIPCTMARSLYDDIRDSCAALDTDLVRLDTEAAQGLGNALGVDEVKDAVRNMRGCRFPVRFEGLEEEVNFMALLGLLHFGSGYHKEFYQLNGCDAYDAVTKGVLGMHLASEKLNTDGICSITIVEVGSYFSLPLQQDVGSPEELHPAITMSQPGGAPREMAELITRCLNDTGRILWERRMSSLGEFVLSELHQQVAPL
;
A
#
# COMPACT_ATOMS: atom_id res chain seq x y z
N MET A 1 9.44 41.34 39.63
CA MET A 1 9.58 39.88 39.41
C MET A 1 8.35 39.44 38.66
N ALA A 2 8.56 39.07 37.39
CA ALA A 2 7.52 38.80 36.41
C ALA A 2 6.81 37.48 36.71
N GLY A 3 5.48 37.50 36.57
CA GLY A 3 4.63 36.32 36.59
C GLY A 3 4.76 35.51 35.31
N SER A 4 4.49 34.21 35.42
CA SER A 4 4.29 33.31 34.28
C SER A 4 2.95 32.61 34.48
N GLN A 5 2.01 32.93 33.60
CA GLN A 5 0.71 32.29 33.48
C GLN A 5 0.87 31.05 32.60
N HIS A 6 0.44 29.90 33.12
CA HIS A 6 0.16 28.71 32.32
C HIS A 6 -1.18 28.93 31.60
N ALA A 7 -1.15 28.95 30.27
CA ALA A 7 -2.35 28.97 29.44
C ALA A 7 -2.66 27.54 28.95
N GLU A 8 -3.67 26.92 29.56
CA GLU A 8 -4.38 25.79 28.97
C GLU A 8 -5.30 26.31 27.86
N ILE A 9 -5.03 25.90 26.62
CA ILE A 9 -5.94 26.18 25.50
C ILE A 9 -6.82 24.95 25.31
N SER A 10 -7.99 25.00 25.95
CA SER A 10 -9.12 24.13 25.66
C SER A 10 -9.79 24.64 24.38
N ASN A 11 -9.59 23.96 23.25
CA ASN A 11 -10.30 24.26 22.00
C ASN A 11 -11.54 23.36 21.91
N SER A 12 -12.62 23.78 22.57
CA SER A 12 -13.97 23.31 22.28
C SER A 12 -14.50 24.06 21.05
N VAL A 13 -14.42 23.44 19.88
CA VAL A 13 -15.10 23.94 18.68
C VAL A 13 -16.53 23.42 18.69
N SER A 14 -17.44 24.28 19.12
CA SER A 14 -18.89 24.15 18.92
C SER A 14 -19.19 24.29 17.43
N TYR A 15 -19.82 23.27 16.84
CA TYR A 15 -20.41 23.36 15.51
C TYR A 15 -21.76 24.09 15.63
N GLU A 16 -21.77 25.39 15.38
CA GLU A 16 -23.02 26.14 15.14
C GLU A 16 -23.35 26.15 13.64
N ASP A 17 -24.62 25.84 13.37
CA ASP A 17 -25.44 26.12 12.19
C ASP A 17 -24.75 26.23 10.83
N SER A 18 -24.82 25.13 10.06
CA SER A 18 -24.74 25.17 8.59
C SER A 18 -26.16 25.10 8.00
N PRO A 19 -26.46 25.86 6.94
CA PRO A 19 -27.82 26.02 6.44
C PRO A 19 -28.38 24.71 5.85
N GLU A 20 -29.65 24.42 6.16
CA GLU A 20 -30.45 23.34 5.60
C GLU A 20 -30.45 23.39 4.06
N ILE A 21 -29.62 22.54 3.44
CA ILE A 21 -29.77 22.20 2.02
C ILE A 21 -30.90 21.17 1.95
N THR A 22 -32.10 21.62 1.62
CA THR A 22 -33.25 20.75 1.35
C THR A 22 -32.99 20.00 0.03
N MET A 23 -32.56 18.73 0.11
CA MET A 23 -32.56 17.83 -1.04
C MET A 23 -33.94 17.14 -1.16
N PRO A 24 -34.48 16.97 -2.38
CA PRO A 24 -35.77 16.33 -2.59
C PRO A 24 -35.68 14.83 -2.34
N GLY A 25 -36.32 14.39 -1.24
CA GLY A 25 -36.99 13.10 -1.08
C GLY A 25 -36.22 11.84 -1.47
N ILE A 26 -35.24 11.43 -0.67
CA ILE A 26 -34.83 10.02 -0.56
C ILE A 26 -35.52 9.45 0.68
N PRO A 27 -36.34 8.40 0.58
CA PRO A 27 -36.99 7.81 1.75
C PRO A 27 -35.94 7.20 2.68
N CYS A 28 -35.69 7.86 3.82
CA CYS A 28 -34.90 7.31 4.91
C CYS A 28 -35.67 6.17 5.58
N THR A 29 -35.54 4.95 5.06
CA THR A 29 -35.89 3.72 5.78
C THR A 29 -34.69 3.25 6.61
N MET A 30 -34.96 2.97 7.88
CA MET A 30 -34.02 2.63 8.95
C MET A 30 -32.97 1.55 8.60
N ALA A 31 -31.76 1.78 9.14
CA ALA A 31 -30.66 0.82 9.34
C ALA A 31 -29.93 0.27 8.09
N ARG A 32 -29.57 1.14 7.15
CA ARG A 32 -28.47 0.86 6.22
C ARG A 32 -27.23 1.65 6.63
N SER A 33 -26.10 0.98 6.65
CA SER A 33 -24.81 1.63 6.85
C SER A 33 -24.55 2.54 5.66
N LEU A 34 -24.03 3.75 5.87
CA LEU A 34 -23.59 4.64 4.78
C LEU A 34 -22.72 3.90 3.75
N TYR A 35 -21.94 2.93 4.20
CA TYR A 35 -21.10 2.08 3.35
C TYR A 35 -21.90 1.18 2.41
N ASP A 36 -23.09 0.72 2.81
CA ASP A 36 -23.98 -0.09 1.95
C ASP A 36 -24.62 0.78 0.88
N ASP A 37 -25.01 2.02 1.22
CA ASP A 37 -25.56 2.96 0.25
C ASP A 37 -24.49 3.45 -0.75
N ILE A 38 -23.24 3.65 -0.30
CA ILE A 38 -22.10 3.93 -1.17
C ILE A 38 -21.82 2.71 -2.06
N ARG A 39 -21.86 1.50 -1.53
CA ARG A 39 -21.62 0.27 -2.32
C ARG A 39 -22.72 0.06 -3.36
N ASP A 40 -23.98 0.28 -3.02
CA ASP A 40 -25.11 0.21 -3.95
C ASP A 40 -25.02 1.30 -5.02
N SER A 41 -24.62 2.52 -4.66
CA SER A 41 -24.39 3.63 -5.59
C SER A 41 -23.21 3.37 -6.53
N CYS A 42 -22.09 2.87 -6.01
CA CYS A 42 -20.92 2.49 -6.80
C CYS A 42 -21.15 1.24 -7.66
N ALA A 43 -21.99 0.30 -7.21
CA ALA A 43 -22.39 -0.87 -8.00
C ALA A 43 -23.42 -0.52 -9.09
N ALA A 44 -24.23 0.53 -8.87
CA ALA A 44 -25.14 1.08 -9.87
C ALA A 44 -24.42 1.98 -10.90
N LEU A 45 -23.20 2.42 -10.61
CA LEU A 45 -22.33 3.08 -11.58
C LEU A 45 -21.71 2.04 -12.50
N ASP A 46 -22.11 2.11 -13.77
CA ASP A 46 -21.61 1.26 -14.84
C ASP A 46 -20.08 1.44 -14.99
N THR A 47 -19.33 0.34 -15.08
CA THR A 47 -17.86 0.36 -15.23
C THR A 47 -17.38 1.06 -16.50
N ASP A 48 -18.30 1.38 -17.41
CA ASP A 48 -18.07 2.13 -18.63
C ASP A 48 -17.87 3.65 -18.42
N LEU A 49 -18.09 4.19 -17.21
CA LEU A 49 -17.86 5.61 -16.91
C LEU A 49 -16.37 6.00 -16.87
N VAL A 50 -15.47 5.06 -16.54
CA VAL A 50 -14.03 5.33 -16.43
C VAL A 50 -13.31 4.72 -17.61
N ARG A 51 -13.14 5.53 -18.66
CA ARG A 51 -12.34 5.15 -19.84
C ARG A 51 -10.93 5.71 -19.69
N LEU A 52 -9.94 4.84 -19.85
CA LEU A 52 -8.55 5.26 -20.02
C LEU A 52 -8.39 5.81 -21.43
N ASP A 53 -8.16 7.11 -21.54
CA ASP A 53 -7.74 7.72 -22.78
C ASP A 53 -6.25 7.41 -23.00
N THR A 54 -6.00 6.37 -23.80
CA THR A 54 -4.63 5.94 -24.14
C THR A 54 -3.85 6.98 -24.92
N GLU A 55 -4.53 7.85 -25.69
CA GLU A 55 -3.87 8.92 -26.45
C GLU A 55 -3.44 10.05 -25.52
N ALA A 56 -4.29 10.45 -24.57
CA ALA A 56 -3.93 11.42 -23.55
C ALA A 56 -2.79 10.93 -22.65
N ALA A 57 -2.80 9.64 -22.28
CA ALA A 57 -1.71 9.02 -21.50
C ALA A 57 -0.38 9.04 -22.28
N GLN A 58 -0.39 8.72 -23.57
CA GLN A 58 0.79 8.81 -24.44
C GLN A 58 1.25 10.26 -24.63
N GLY A 59 0.30 11.19 -24.81
CA GLY A 59 0.59 12.62 -24.90
C GLY A 59 1.27 13.16 -23.65
N LEU A 60 0.82 12.74 -22.46
CA LEU A 60 1.45 13.07 -21.19
C LEU A 60 2.86 12.47 -21.10
N GLY A 61 3.02 11.20 -21.47
CA GLY A 61 4.33 10.54 -21.50
C GLY A 61 5.35 11.27 -22.39
N ASN A 62 4.92 11.73 -23.56
CA ASN A 62 5.76 12.49 -24.49
C ASN A 62 6.02 13.94 -24.04
N ALA A 63 5.09 14.54 -23.29
CA ALA A 63 5.23 15.89 -22.76
C ALA A 63 6.15 15.95 -21.53
N LEU A 64 6.36 14.84 -20.83
CA LEU A 64 7.27 14.76 -19.69
C LEU A 64 8.73 14.81 -20.17
N GLY A 65 9.38 15.95 -19.92
CA GLY A 65 10.81 16.09 -20.18
C GLY A 65 11.63 15.14 -19.30
N VAL A 66 12.54 14.39 -19.92
CA VAL A 66 13.41 13.43 -19.21
C VAL A 66 14.16 14.09 -18.04
N ASP A 67 14.56 15.35 -18.20
CA ASP A 67 15.29 16.10 -17.17
C ASP A 67 14.39 16.55 -16.02
N GLU A 68 13.14 16.92 -16.28
CA GLU A 68 12.16 17.22 -15.23
C GLU A 68 11.84 15.98 -14.40
N VAL A 69 11.70 14.82 -15.06
CA VAL A 69 11.49 13.54 -14.37
C VAL A 69 12.72 13.18 -13.53
N LYS A 70 13.94 13.35 -14.05
CA LYS A 70 15.16 13.09 -13.28
C LYS A 70 15.26 13.98 -12.04
N ASP A 71 14.95 15.26 -12.16
CA ASP A 71 15.02 16.18 -11.03
C ASP A 71 13.90 15.92 -10.02
N ALA A 72 12.71 15.50 -10.46
CA ALA A 72 11.66 15.02 -9.56
C ALA A 72 12.10 13.77 -8.79
N VAL A 73 12.67 12.76 -9.47
CA VAL A 73 13.16 11.52 -8.84
C VAL A 73 14.29 11.80 -7.85
N ARG A 74 15.22 12.71 -8.17
CA ARG A 74 16.31 13.10 -7.27
C ARG A 74 15.81 13.71 -5.96
N ASN A 75 14.71 14.46 -6.02
CA ASN A 75 14.11 15.13 -4.87
C ASN A 75 13.04 14.29 -4.17
N MET A 76 12.65 13.15 -4.75
CA MET A 76 11.65 12.26 -4.17
C MET A 76 12.22 11.51 -2.97
N ARG A 77 11.60 11.71 -1.80
CA ARG A 77 11.89 10.90 -0.61
C ARG A 77 11.41 9.48 -0.87
N GLY A 78 12.27 8.49 -0.64
CA GLY A 78 11.93 7.08 -0.86
C GLY A 78 12.47 6.45 -2.15
N CYS A 79 13.20 7.20 -2.99
CA CYS A 79 13.86 6.63 -4.18
C CYS A 79 15.38 6.38 -3.98
N ARG A 80 15.91 6.59 -2.78
CA ARG A 80 17.33 6.35 -2.45
C ARG A 80 17.43 5.35 -1.31
N PHE A 81 17.97 4.18 -1.61
CA PHE A 81 18.15 3.09 -0.65
C PHE A 81 19.62 2.96 -0.25
N PRO A 82 19.92 2.61 1.02
CA PRO A 82 21.29 2.45 1.49
C PRO A 82 21.93 1.12 1.04
N VAL A 83 21.54 0.58 -0.12
CA VAL A 83 21.97 -0.72 -0.63
C VAL A 83 22.69 -0.54 -1.95
N ARG A 84 23.60 -1.47 -2.24
CA ARG A 84 24.27 -1.55 -3.54
C ARG A 84 23.60 -2.66 -4.34
N PHE A 85 23.11 -2.31 -5.51
CA PHE A 85 22.60 -3.27 -6.49
C PHE A 85 23.78 -3.78 -7.33
N GLU A 86 23.75 -5.07 -7.70
CA GLU A 86 24.76 -5.72 -8.53
C GLU A 86 24.63 -5.30 -10.01
N GLY A 87 23.44 -4.89 -10.44
CA GLY A 87 23.19 -4.41 -11.79
C GLY A 87 21.88 -3.62 -11.94
N LEU A 88 21.69 -3.04 -13.13
CA LEU A 88 20.51 -2.24 -13.46
C LEU A 88 19.21 -3.06 -13.37
N GLU A 89 19.24 -4.32 -13.81
CA GLU A 89 18.07 -5.19 -13.75
C GLU A 89 17.60 -5.40 -12.30
N GLU A 90 18.54 -5.59 -11.37
CA GLU A 90 18.23 -5.79 -9.95
C GLU A 90 17.65 -4.52 -9.32
N GLU A 91 18.20 -3.35 -9.65
CA GLU A 91 17.65 -2.06 -9.22
C GLU A 91 16.22 -1.84 -9.75
N VAL A 92 15.98 -2.12 -11.03
CA VAL A 92 14.65 -2.03 -11.64
C VAL A 92 13.69 -3.04 -11.00
N ASN A 93 14.14 -4.27 -10.75
CA ASN A 93 13.33 -5.30 -10.10
C ASN A 93 12.92 -4.87 -8.69
N PHE A 94 13.86 -4.34 -7.90
CA PHE A 94 13.59 -3.81 -6.56
C PHE A 94 12.55 -2.67 -6.61
N MET A 95 12.76 -1.69 -7.49
CA MET A 95 11.86 -0.54 -7.63
C MET A 95 10.47 -0.94 -8.15
N ALA A 96 10.41 -1.90 -9.07
CA ALA A 96 9.16 -2.41 -9.61
C ALA A 96 8.34 -3.17 -8.54
N LEU A 97 9.00 -3.98 -7.72
CA LEU A 97 8.35 -4.67 -6.60
C LEU A 97 7.89 -3.69 -5.51
N LEU A 98 8.69 -2.67 -5.22
CA LEU A 98 8.28 -1.60 -4.30
C LEU A 98 7.05 -0.86 -4.81
N GLY A 99 7.02 -0.52 -6.11
CA GLY A 99 5.86 0.11 -6.75
C GLY A 99 4.62 -0.79 -6.79
N LEU A 100 4.80 -2.08 -7.05
CA LEU A 100 3.74 -3.08 -7.05
C LEU A 100 3.08 -3.21 -5.67
N LEU A 101 3.90 -3.24 -4.61
CA LEU A 101 3.43 -3.38 -3.23
C LEU A 101 3.03 -2.04 -2.59
N HIS A 102 2.97 -0.96 -3.37
CA HIS A 102 2.57 0.36 -2.88
C HIS A 102 1.04 0.49 -2.73
N PHE A 103 0.44 -0.46 -2.01
CA PHE A 103 -0.96 -0.45 -1.60
C PHE A 103 -1.08 -0.63 -0.08
N GLY A 104 -2.23 -0.25 0.48
CA GLY A 104 -2.46 -0.37 1.93
C GLY A 104 -2.48 0.96 2.70
N SER A 105 -2.63 2.09 2.02
CA SER A 105 -2.86 3.40 2.66
C SER A 105 -4.07 3.40 3.62
N GLY A 106 -5.05 2.51 3.39
CA GLY A 106 -6.21 2.32 4.25
C GLY A 106 -5.91 1.68 5.62
N TYR A 107 -4.76 1.04 5.79
CA TYR A 107 -4.38 0.36 7.04
C TYR A 107 -3.49 1.22 7.96
N HIS A 108 -3.28 2.50 7.62
CA HIS A 108 -2.31 3.36 8.28
C HIS A 108 -2.58 3.50 9.80
N LYS A 109 -3.84 3.62 10.22
CA LYS A 109 -4.19 3.85 11.62
C LYS A 109 -3.92 2.61 12.47
N GLU A 110 -4.31 1.45 11.96
CA GLU A 110 -4.15 0.15 12.60
C GLU A 110 -2.66 -0.23 12.68
N PHE A 111 -1.89 0.04 11.63
CA PHE A 111 -0.45 -0.22 11.57
C PHE A 111 0.35 0.67 12.52
N TYR A 112 0.05 1.97 12.53
CA TYR A 112 0.77 2.90 13.38
C TYR A 112 0.54 2.61 14.86
N GLN A 113 -0.68 2.18 15.22
CA GLN A 113 -1.02 1.80 16.60
C GLN A 113 -0.34 0.50 17.05
N LEU A 114 -0.12 -0.45 16.13
CA LEU A 114 0.44 -1.77 16.47
C LEU A 114 1.97 -1.82 16.37
N ASN A 115 2.54 -1.23 15.32
CA ASN A 115 3.97 -1.37 14.98
C ASN A 115 4.75 -0.05 15.03
N GLY A 116 4.08 1.09 15.23
CA GLY A 116 4.72 2.41 15.23
C GLY A 116 5.31 2.81 13.87
N CYS A 117 4.93 2.11 12.79
CA CYS A 117 5.34 2.41 11.43
C CYS A 117 4.11 2.49 10.52
N ASP A 118 4.22 3.26 9.45
CA ASP A 118 3.20 3.30 8.41
C ASP A 118 3.31 2.09 7.46
N ALA A 119 2.27 1.89 6.65
CA ALA A 119 2.24 0.82 5.65
C ALA A 119 3.39 0.97 4.63
N TYR A 120 3.75 2.20 4.28
CA TYR A 120 4.86 2.49 3.38
C TYR A 120 6.21 2.04 3.95
N ASP A 121 6.50 2.36 5.22
CA ASP A 121 7.72 1.91 5.89
C ASP A 121 7.74 0.39 6.03
N ALA A 122 6.59 -0.24 6.33
CA ALA A 122 6.50 -1.69 6.43
C ALA A 122 6.80 -2.37 5.09
N VAL A 123 6.22 -1.88 3.99
CA VAL A 123 6.50 -2.38 2.63
C VAL A 123 7.96 -2.14 2.25
N THR A 124 8.47 -0.94 2.51
CA THR A 124 9.86 -0.59 2.22
C THR A 124 10.84 -1.50 2.97
N LYS A 125 10.62 -1.71 4.28
CA LYS A 125 11.43 -2.63 5.09
C LYS A 125 11.30 -4.07 4.61
N GLY A 126 10.11 -4.50 4.21
CA GLY A 126 9.85 -5.83 3.68
C GLY A 126 10.60 -6.13 2.39
N VAL A 127 10.45 -5.27 1.38
CA VAL A 127 11.14 -5.41 0.10
C VAL A 127 12.66 -5.32 0.28
N LEU A 128 13.12 -4.43 1.16
CA LEU A 128 14.54 -4.34 1.55
C LEU A 128 15.03 -5.63 2.22
N GLY A 129 14.25 -6.19 3.15
CA GLY A 129 14.56 -7.46 3.81
C GLY A 129 14.62 -8.63 2.84
N MET A 130 13.71 -8.68 1.85
CA MET A 130 13.73 -9.67 0.78
C MET A 130 14.95 -9.52 -0.14
N HIS A 131 15.33 -8.28 -0.47
CA HIS A 131 16.52 -8.00 -1.27
C HIS A 131 17.81 -8.43 -0.57
N LEU A 132 17.94 -8.13 0.72
CA LEU A 132 19.10 -8.53 1.53
C LEU A 132 19.16 -10.05 1.77
N ALA A 133 18.03 -10.75 1.65
CA ALA A 133 17.99 -12.21 1.73
C ALA A 133 18.41 -12.91 0.43
N SER A 134 18.68 -12.15 -0.65
CA SER A 134 19.18 -12.56 -1.99
C SER A 134 18.39 -13.62 -2.78
N GLU A 135 17.56 -14.46 -2.14
CA GLU A 135 16.95 -15.64 -2.79
C GLU A 135 15.48 -15.43 -3.22
N LYS A 136 14.85 -14.29 -2.87
CA LYS A 136 13.38 -14.14 -2.95
C LYS A 136 12.85 -13.06 -3.92
N LEU A 137 13.72 -12.36 -4.64
CA LEU A 137 13.29 -11.34 -5.62
C LEU A 137 13.11 -11.88 -7.05
N ASN A 138 13.43 -13.15 -7.29
CA ASN A 138 13.22 -13.83 -8.56
C ASN A 138 11.79 -14.38 -8.66
N THR A 139 11.38 -14.74 -9.89
CA THR A 139 10.05 -15.31 -10.18
C THR A 139 9.71 -16.50 -9.28
N ASP A 140 10.66 -17.42 -9.06
CA ASP A 140 10.44 -18.59 -8.21
C ASP A 140 10.24 -18.23 -6.73
N GLY A 141 11.00 -17.25 -6.25
CA GLY A 141 10.95 -16.76 -4.87
C GLY A 141 9.64 -16.04 -4.54
N ILE A 142 9.14 -15.21 -5.46
CA ILE A 142 7.86 -14.50 -5.27
C ILE A 142 6.65 -15.40 -5.50
N CYS A 143 6.77 -16.45 -6.33
CA CYS A 143 5.69 -17.41 -6.60
C CYS A 143 5.48 -18.44 -5.47
N SER A 144 6.48 -18.60 -4.60
CA SER A 144 6.47 -19.57 -3.49
C SER A 144 6.44 -18.92 -2.12
N ILE A 145 6.24 -17.59 -2.05
CA ILE A 145 6.31 -16.87 -0.79
C ILE A 145 5.11 -17.20 0.09
N THR A 146 5.39 -17.47 1.35
CA THR A 146 4.40 -17.81 2.36
C THR A 146 4.04 -16.58 3.20
N ILE A 147 2.84 -16.59 3.79
CA ILE A 147 2.42 -15.54 4.72
C ILE A 147 3.36 -15.39 5.92
N VAL A 148 4.03 -16.48 6.35
CA VAL A 148 4.98 -16.46 7.46
C VAL A 148 6.26 -15.71 7.07
N GLU A 149 6.77 -15.96 5.86
CA GLU A 149 7.91 -15.22 5.31
C GLU A 149 7.56 -13.75 5.13
N VAL A 150 6.36 -13.43 4.61
CA VAL A 150 5.87 -12.05 4.51
C VAL A 150 5.78 -11.41 5.90
N GLY A 151 5.21 -12.10 6.89
CA GLY A 151 5.16 -11.60 8.27
C GLY A 151 6.54 -11.31 8.83
N SER A 152 7.53 -12.15 8.52
CA SER A 152 8.92 -11.96 8.95
C SER A 152 9.61 -10.78 8.26
N TYR A 153 9.57 -10.71 6.92
CA TYR A 153 10.27 -9.66 6.18
C TYR A 153 9.64 -8.28 6.43
N PHE A 154 8.31 -8.20 6.46
CA PHE A 154 7.58 -6.94 6.60
C PHE A 154 7.34 -6.57 8.07
N SER A 155 7.83 -7.38 9.02
CA SER A 155 7.64 -7.18 10.47
C SER A 155 6.16 -7.04 10.85
N LEU A 156 5.30 -7.89 10.27
CA LEU A 156 3.86 -7.88 10.50
C LEU A 156 3.49 -8.91 11.58
N PRO A 157 2.85 -8.49 12.69
CA PRO A 157 2.38 -9.42 13.70
C PRO A 157 1.19 -10.21 13.15
N LEU A 158 1.44 -11.48 12.79
CA LEU A 158 0.39 -12.39 12.28
C LEU A 158 -0.56 -12.87 13.38
N GLN A 159 -0.14 -12.75 14.64
CA GLN A 159 -0.89 -13.04 15.84
C GLN A 159 -0.78 -11.86 16.80
N GLN A 160 -1.86 -11.57 17.50
CA GLN A 160 -1.89 -10.56 18.55
C GLN A 160 -2.32 -11.21 19.84
N ASP A 161 -1.51 -11.07 20.88
CA ASP A 161 -1.89 -11.47 22.22
C ASP A 161 -2.79 -10.39 22.81
N VAL A 162 -4.10 -10.62 22.74
CA VAL A 162 -5.09 -9.74 23.33
C VAL A 162 -5.32 -10.20 24.76
N GLY A 163 -5.35 -9.24 25.70
CA GLY A 163 -5.82 -9.51 27.05
C GLY A 163 -7.19 -10.19 26.97
N SER A 164 -7.35 -11.30 27.68
CA SER A 164 -8.59 -12.05 27.65
C SER A 164 -9.80 -11.13 27.91
N PRO A 165 -10.84 -11.15 27.08
CA PRO A 165 -12.02 -10.31 27.29
C PRO A 165 -12.67 -10.70 28.63
N GLU A 166 -12.60 -9.76 29.58
CA GLU A 166 -13.30 -9.65 30.87
C GLU A 166 -13.30 -10.83 31.88
N GLU A 167 -12.86 -12.05 31.55
CA GLU A 167 -13.03 -13.22 32.43
C GLU A 167 -11.75 -13.94 32.90
N LEU A 168 -10.56 -13.56 32.42
CA LEU A 168 -9.30 -14.19 32.85
C LEU A 168 -8.34 -13.18 33.51
N HIS A 169 -7.60 -13.66 34.51
CA HIS A 169 -6.60 -12.89 35.25
C HIS A 169 -5.63 -12.17 34.30
N PRO A 170 -5.16 -10.94 34.61
CA PRO A 170 -4.28 -10.13 33.74
C PRO A 170 -2.91 -10.76 33.38
N ALA A 171 -2.63 -11.97 33.87
CA ALA A 171 -1.47 -12.78 33.51
C ALA A 171 -1.77 -13.81 32.40
N ILE A 172 -3.02 -13.88 31.91
CA ILE A 172 -3.47 -14.82 30.89
C ILE A 172 -3.87 -14.02 29.65
N THR A 173 -3.04 -14.11 28.62
CA THR A 173 -3.28 -13.55 27.29
C THR A 173 -3.86 -14.61 26.36
N MET A 174 -4.76 -14.22 25.46
CA MET A 174 -5.27 -15.08 24.40
C MET A 174 -4.71 -14.61 23.05
N SER A 175 -4.12 -15.55 22.31
CA SER A 175 -3.60 -15.25 20.97
C SER A 175 -4.75 -15.21 19.97
N GLN A 176 -5.07 -14.02 19.46
CA GLN A 176 -6.05 -13.82 18.40
C GLN A 176 -5.33 -13.67 17.03
N PRO A 177 -5.97 -14.07 15.91
CA PRO A 177 -5.45 -13.78 14.58
C PRO A 177 -5.24 -12.27 14.41
N GLY A 178 -4.08 -11.85 13.89
CA GLY A 178 -3.59 -10.47 13.93
C GLY A 178 -4.32 -9.42 13.08
N GLY A 179 -5.66 -9.43 13.05
CA GLY A 179 -6.52 -8.39 12.47
C GLY A 179 -6.02 -7.80 11.14
N ALA A 180 -5.98 -6.47 11.08
CA ALA A 180 -5.53 -5.70 9.92
C ALA A 180 -4.10 -6.03 9.43
N PRO A 181 -3.07 -6.18 10.29
CA PRO A 181 -1.74 -6.62 9.85
C PRO A 181 -1.72 -7.98 9.14
N ARG A 182 -2.53 -8.93 9.62
CA ARG A 182 -2.64 -10.25 8.98
C ARG A 182 -3.32 -10.13 7.62
N GLU A 183 -4.38 -9.35 7.50
CA GLU A 183 -5.05 -9.11 6.21
C GLU A 183 -4.08 -8.49 5.19
N MET A 184 -3.28 -7.51 5.60
CA MET A 184 -2.26 -6.93 4.73
C MET A 184 -1.20 -7.96 4.32
N ALA A 185 -0.75 -8.81 5.24
CA ALA A 185 0.18 -9.90 4.92
C ALA A 185 -0.43 -10.88 3.89
N GLU A 186 -1.72 -11.20 4.00
CA GLU A 186 -2.44 -12.02 3.04
C GLU A 186 -2.54 -11.36 1.66
N LEU A 187 -2.82 -10.04 1.61
CA LEU A 187 -2.86 -9.28 0.37
C LEU A 187 -1.50 -9.22 -0.33
N ILE A 188 -0.42 -8.94 0.43
CA ILE A 188 0.95 -8.95 -0.09
C ILE A 188 1.30 -10.33 -0.64
N THR A 189 0.99 -11.39 0.13
CA THR A 189 1.26 -12.77 -0.28
C THR A 189 0.52 -13.12 -1.57
N ARG A 190 -0.76 -12.75 -1.69
CA ARG A 190 -1.55 -12.98 -2.92
C ARG A 190 -0.98 -12.21 -4.10
N CYS A 191 -0.70 -10.93 -3.92
CA CYS A 191 -0.14 -10.07 -4.97
C CYS A 191 1.19 -10.63 -5.50
N LEU A 192 2.12 -10.99 -4.61
CA LEU A 192 3.42 -11.56 -5.00
C LEU A 192 3.27 -12.91 -5.73
N ASN A 193 2.40 -13.80 -5.22
CA ASN A 193 2.17 -15.10 -5.86
C ASN A 193 1.48 -14.96 -7.22
N ASP A 194 0.50 -14.06 -7.36
CA ASP A 194 -0.17 -13.80 -8.63
C ASP A 194 0.81 -13.19 -9.66
N THR A 195 1.65 -12.23 -9.23
CA THR A 195 2.70 -11.66 -10.08
C THR A 195 3.73 -12.71 -10.48
N GLY A 196 4.17 -13.55 -9.53
CA GLY A 196 5.07 -14.67 -9.80
C GLY A 196 4.51 -15.64 -10.83
N ARG A 197 3.23 -16.00 -10.71
CA ARG A 197 2.54 -16.84 -11.70
C ARG A 197 2.56 -16.20 -13.10
N ILE A 198 2.25 -14.91 -13.21
CA ILE A 198 2.24 -14.19 -14.49
C ILE A 198 3.64 -14.15 -15.12
N LEU A 199 4.67 -13.89 -14.31
CA LEU A 199 6.07 -13.89 -14.78
C LEU A 199 6.53 -15.28 -15.22
N TRP A 200 6.10 -16.32 -14.49
CA TRP A 200 6.37 -17.71 -14.83
C TRP A 200 5.72 -18.11 -16.16
N GLU A 201 4.45 -17.73 -16.38
CA GLU A 201 3.74 -17.93 -17.65
C GLU A 201 4.44 -17.22 -18.81
N ARG A 202 5.01 -16.04 -18.57
CA ARG A 202 5.80 -15.26 -19.56
C ARG A 202 7.25 -15.72 -19.70
N ARG A 203 7.70 -16.71 -18.92
CA ARG A 203 9.08 -17.24 -18.88
C ARG A 203 10.14 -16.17 -18.57
N MET A 204 9.80 -15.23 -17.70
CA MET A 204 10.70 -14.18 -17.23
C MET A 204 11.29 -14.55 -15.87
N SER A 205 12.55 -14.18 -15.66
CA SER A 205 13.32 -14.51 -14.45
C SER A 205 13.04 -13.54 -13.29
N SER A 206 12.66 -12.30 -13.60
CA SER A 206 12.40 -11.23 -12.64
C SER A 206 11.35 -10.24 -13.17
N LEU A 207 10.79 -9.42 -12.28
CA LEU A 207 9.93 -8.31 -12.68
C LEU A 207 10.76 -7.19 -13.36
N GLY A 208 12.03 -7.07 -12.99
CA GLY A 208 12.97 -6.16 -13.65
C GLY A 208 13.19 -6.49 -15.12
N GLU A 209 13.38 -7.77 -15.45
CA GLU A 209 13.48 -8.26 -16.83
C GLU A 209 12.21 -7.92 -17.62
N PHE A 210 11.03 -8.13 -17.02
CA PHE A 210 9.76 -7.77 -17.64
C PHE A 210 9.72 -6.29 -18.02
N VAL A 211 9.98 -5.39 -17.06
CA VAL A 211 9.94 -3.94 -17.29
C VAL A 211 10.94 -3.51 -18.36
N LEU A 212 12.17 -4.03 -18.32
CA LEU A 212 13.20 -3.70 -19.31
C LEU A 212 12.84 -4.22 -20.71
N SER A 213 12.23 -5.41 -20.81
CA SER A 213 11.80 -5.97 -22.09
C SER A 213 10.71 -5.14 -22.76
N GLU A 214 9.71 -4.69 -21.97
CA GLU A 214 8.63 -3.84 -22.45
C GLU A 214 9.14 -2.44 -22.84
N LEU A 215 10.08 -1.88 -22.06
CA LEU A 215 10.73 -0.62 -22.41
C LEU A 215 11.52 -0.73 -23.71
N HIS A 216 12.30 -1.79 -23.92
CA HIS A 216 13.01 -1.99 -25.18
C HIS A 216 12.04 -2.15 -26.36
N GLN A 217 10.90 -2.82 -26.16
CA GLN A 217 9.88 -2.96 -27.19
C GLN A 217 9.18 -1.63 -27.53
N GLN A 218 9.01 -0.74 -26.54
CA GLN A 218 8.44 0.61 -26.71
C GLN A 218 9.42 1.64 -27.26
N VAL A 219 10.73 1.43 -27.11
CA VAL A 219 11.78 2.23 -27.78
C VAL A 219 12.03 1.73 -29.20
N ALA A 220 11.64 0.49 -29.52
CA ALA A 220 11.72 -0.11 -30.85
C ALA A 220 10.49 0.04 -31.78
N PRO A 221 9.65 1.10 -31.72
CA PRO A 221 8.85 1.50 -32.86
C PRO A 221 9.43 2.76 -33.51
N LEU A 222 9.89 2.58 -34.76
CA LEU A 222 10.37 3.54 -35.77
C LEU A 222 11.89 3.75 -35.87
#